data_AF-A0A2E4G4F8-F1
#
_entry.id   AF-A0A2E4G4F8-F1
#
_cell.length_a   1.000
_cell.length_b   1.000
_cell.length_c   1.000
_cell.angle_alpha   90.00
_cell.angle_beta   90.00
_cell.angle_gamma   90.00
#
_symmetry.space_group_name_H-M   'P 1'
#
loop_
_entity.id
_entity.type
_entity.pdbx_description
1 polymer ?
#
loop_
_entity_poly.entity_id
_entity_poly.type
_entity_poly.pdbx_seq_one_letter_code
_entity_poly.pdbx_strand_id
1 'polypeptide(L)' 'METNNIKPISVIVFIDWFYPAYKAGGPIKSISNMVESLKDNLQFTIVTSNRDIDASIIDVPVNVRVQKDGFNIVYT' A
#
# COMPACT_ATOMS: atom_id res chain seq x y z
N MET A 1 -17.27 -9.82 28.75
CA MET A 1 -17.73 -10.39 27.46
C MET A 1 -16.49 -10.52 26.60
N GLU A 2 -16.05 -11.75 26.28
CA GLU A 2 -14.93 -11.97 25.37
C GLU A 2 -15.28 -11.35 24.01
N THR A 3 -14.54 -10.31 23.62
CA THR A 3 -14.57 -9.82 22.25
C THR A 3 -13.96 -10.92 21.39
N ASN A 4 -14.79 -11.64 20.63
CA ASN A 4 -14.33 -12.57 19.60
C ASN A 4 -13.29 -11.85 18.74
N ASN A 5 -12.03 -12.28 18.85
CA ASN A 5 -10.89 -11.63 18.22
C ASN A 5 -10.83 -12.05 16.75
N ILE A 6 -11.82 -11.62 15.96
CA ILE A 6 -11.86 -11.90 14.53
C ILE A 6 -10.71 -11.12 13.89
N LYS A 7 -9.71 -11.86 13.40
CA LYS A 7 -8.58 -11.25 12.70
C LYS A 7 -9.11 -10.55 11.44
N PRO A 8 -8.74 -9.27 11.20
CA PRO A 8 -9.23 -8.54 10.04
C PRO A 8 -8.83 -9.25 8.74
N ILE A 9 -9.73 -9.20 7.76
CA ILE A 9 -9.46 -9.74 6.42
C ILE A 9 -8.24 -9.01 5.86
N SER A 10 -7.24 -9.78 5.42
CA SER A 10 -5.99 -9.24 4.87
C SER A 10 -6.07 -9.13 3.36
N VAL A 11 -5.73 -7.97 2.81
CA VAL A 11 -5.70 -7.69 1.38
C VAL A 11 -4.29 -7.32 0.97
N ILE A 12 -3.75 -8.01 -0.03
CA ILE A 12 -2.45 -7.72 -0.61
C ILE A 12 -2.67 -7.20 -2.03
N VAL A 13 -2.12 -6.01 -2.32
CA VAL A 13 -2.21 -5.37 -3.62
C VAL A 13 -0.82 -5.33 -4.23
N PHE A 14 -0.68 -5.87 -5.44
CA PHE A 14 0.51 -5.71 -6.25
C PHE A 14 0.25 -4.62 -7.30
N ILE A 15 1.09 -3.59 -7.32
CA ILE A 15 0.99 -2.49 -8.27
C ILE A 15 2.38 -1.93 -8.58
N ASP A 16 2.67 -1.64 -9.84
CA ASP A 16 4.00 -1.17 -10.25
C ASP A 16 4.40 0.14 -9.58
N TRP A 17 3.43 1.05 -9.42
CA TRP A 17 3.66 2.38 -8.84
C TRP A 17 2.67 2.65 -7.72
N PHE A 18 3.20 3.11 -6.60
CA PHE A 18 2.41 3.63 -5.50
C PHE A 18 3.20 4.70 -4.77
N TYR A 19 2.53 5.45 -3.89
CA TYR A 19 3.15 6.53 -3.14
C TYR A 19 4.51 6.12 -2.56
N PRO A 20 5.57 6.95 -2.68
CA PRO A 20 5.56 8.33 -3.18
C PRO A 20 5.72 8.48 -4.70
N ALA A 21 5.66 7.40 -5.48
CA ALA A 21 5.49 7.53 -6.94
C ALA A 21 4.20 8.32 -7.22
N TYR A 22 4.21 9.14 -8.27
CA TYR A 22 3.09 10.04 -8.56
C TYR A 22 2.76 10.17 -10.04
N LYS A 23 3.68 9.80 -10.95
CA LYS A 23 3.51 10.05 -12.38
C LYS A 23 2.53 9.10 -13.05
N ALA A 24 2.28 7.92 -12.46
CA ALA A 24 1.31 6.98 -13.01
C ALA A 24 -0.15 7.41 -12.85
N GLY A 25 -0.47 8.41 -12.01
CA GLY A 25 -1.80 9.01 -11.96
C GLY A 25 -2.91 8.06 -11.51
N GLY A 26 -3.73 7.58 -12.47
CA GLY A 26 -4.97 6.83 -12.23
C GLY A 26 -4.81 5.58 -11.35
N PRO A 27 -3.91 4.64 -11.70
CA PRO A 27 -3.60 3.48 -10.87
C PRO A 27 -3.28 3.83 -9.40
N ILE A 28 -2.40 4.81 -9.16
CA ILE A 28 -2.02 5.24 -7.81
C ILE A 28 -3.24 5.78 -7.07
N LYS A 29 -3.99 6.68 -7.69
CA LYS A 29 -5.17 7.32 -7.08
C LYS A 29 -6.27 6.31 -6.74
N SER A 30 -6.52 5.34 -7.63
CA SER A 30 -7.53 4.30 -7.41
C SER A 30 -7.19 3.42 -6.21
N ILE A 31 -5.94 2.97 -6.09
CA ILE A 31 -5.52 2.16 -4.94
C ILE A 31 -5.51 2.99 -3.65
N SER A 32 -5.02 4.22 -3.68
CA SER A 32 -5.03 5.09 -2.49
C SER A 32 -6.44 5.34 -1.97
N ASN A 33 -7.40 5.65 -2.86
CA ASN A 33 -8.80 5.86 -2.47
C ASN A 33 -9.43 4.58 -1.90
N MET A 34 -9.13 3.41 -2.49
CA MET A 34 -9.64 2.12 -2.00
C MET A 34 -9.11 1.82 -0.60
N VAL A 35 -7.81 2.00 -0.38
CA VAL A 35 -7.17 1.80 0.94
C VAL A 35 -7.79 2.75 1.95
N GLU A 36 -7.86 4.05 1.65
CA GLU A 36 -8.42 5.05 2.57
C GLU A 36 -9.85 4.71 2.98
N SER A 37 -10.68 4.28 2.03
CA SER A 37 -12.09 4.00 2.28
C SER A 37 -12.34 2.71 3.09
N LEU A 38 -11.37 1.78 3.09
CA LEU A 38 -11.59 0.41 3.59
C LEU A 38 -10.62 0.00 4.71
N LYS A 39 -9.56 0.77 4.98
CA LYS A 39 -8.51 0.41 5.97
C LYS A 39 -9.01 0.22 7.40
N ASP A 40 -10.15 0.81 7.76
CA ASP A 40 -10.74 0.64 9.08
C ASP A 40 -11.36 -0.76 9.26
N ASN A 41 -11.68 -1.43 8.16
CA ASN A 41 -12.31 -2.76 8.15
C ASN A 41 -11.39 -3.86 7.60
N LEU A 42 -10.38 -3.50 6.79
CA LEU A 42 -9.48 -4.41 6.09
C LEU A 42 -8.02 -4.07 6.39
N GLN A 43 -7.18 -5.10 6.53
CA GLN A 43 -5.74 -4.90 6.69
C GLN A 43 -5.03 -4.95 5.34
N PHE A 44 -4.62 -3.78 4.84
CA PHE A 44 -3.93 -3.67 3.55
C PHE A 44 -2.41 -3.85 3.66
N THR A 45 -1.84 -4.50 2.65
CA THR A 45 -0.41 -4.50 2.32
C THR A 45 -0.23 -4.20 0.84
N ILE A 46 0.47 -3.12 0.52
CA ILE A 46 0.80 -2.72 -0.85
C ILE A 46 2.22 -3.18 -1.16
N VAL A 47 2.40 -3.91 -2.25
CA VAL A 47 3.70 -4.31 -2.78
C VAL A 47 3.90 -3.55 -4.10
N THR A 48 4.96 -2.76 -4.17
CA THR A 48 5.19 -1.83 -5.27
C THR A 48 6.66 -1.65 -5.59
N SER A 49 7.00 -1.11 -6.76
CA SER A 49 8.40 -0.81 -7.09
C SER A 49 8.91 0.41 -6.32
N ASN A 50 10.21 0.47 -6.04
CA ASN A 50 10.87 1.71 -5.62
C ASN A 50 11.11 2.71 -6.78
N ARG A 51 10.30 2.64 -7.84
CA ARG A 51 10.46 3.45 -9.05
C ARG A 51 9.14 4.10 -9.45
N ASP A 52 9.24 5.26 -10.08
CA ASP A 52 8.10 5.87 -10.77
C ASP A 52 8.00 5.36 -12.23
N ILE A 53 6.95 5.76 -12.96
CA ILE A 53 6.65 5.28 -14.32
C ILE A 53 7.77 5.53 -15.34
N ASP A 54 8.60 6.55 -15.10
CA ASP A 54 9.75 6.90 -15.95
C ASP A 54 11.07 6.30 -15.42
N ALA A 55 10.98 5.26 -14.58
CA ALA A 55 12.08 4.54 -13.96
C ALA A 55 12.93 5.36 -12.96
N SER A 56 12.53 6.60 -12.66
CA SER A 56 13.13 7.40 -11.58
C SER A 56 13.10 6.63 -10.28
N ILE A 57 14.26 6.52 -9.61
CA ILE A 57 14.39 5.82 -8.33
C ILE A 57 13.85 6.71 -7.22
N ILE A 58 13.05 6.11 -6.35
CA ILE A 58 12.53 6.72 -5.14
C ILE A 58 13.40 6.25 -3.97
N ASP A 59 13.85 7.19 -3.15
CA ASP A 59 14.59 6.89 -1.92
C ASP A 59 13.64 6.42 -0.82
N VAL A 60 13.40 5.12 -0.80
CA VAL A 60 12.57 4.42 0.19
C VAL A 60 13.26 3.11 0.60
N PRO A 61 13.05 2.64 1.84
CA PRO A 61 13.54 1.34 2.26
C PRO A 61 12.93 0.21 1.42
N VAL A 62 13.78 -0.56 0.73
CA VAL A 62 13.37 -1.71 -0.09
C VAL A 62 13.42 -3.02 0.68
N ASN A 63 12.58 -3.98 0.30
CA ASN A 63 12.47 -5.31 0.90
C ASN A 63 12.17 -5.30 2.41
N VAL A 64 11.59 -4.21 2.91
CA VAL A 64 11.14 -4.07 4.29
C VAL A 64 9.70 -3.60 4.33
N ARG A 65 8.96 -4.06 5.35
CA ARG A 65 7.58 -3.64 5.59
C ARG A 65 7.57 -2.32 6.35
N VAL A 66 6.99 -1.29 5.74
CA VAL A 66 6.78 0.02 6.34
C VAL A 66 5.30 0.19 6.66
N GLN A 67 4.98 0.67 7.86
CA GLN A 67 3.60 1.00 8.24
C GLN A 67 3.32 2.48 7.95
N LYS A 68 2.21 2.76 7.27
CA LYS A 68 1.82 4.10 6.83
C LYS A 68 0.30 4.23 6.93
N ASP A 69 -0.19 5.24 7.65
CA ASP A 69 -1.60 5.67 7.66
C ASP A 69 -2.67 4.55 7.73
N GLY A 70 -2.41 3.50 8.51
CA GLY A 70 -3.32 2.36 8.70
C GLY A 70 -3.13 1.19 7.73
N PHE A 71 -2.18 1.27 6.80
CA PHE A 71 -1.81 0.19 5.89
C PHE A 71 -0.30 -0.11 5.93
N ASN A 72 0.12 -1.16 5.23
CA ASN A 72 1.52 -1.53 5.10
C ASN A 72 1.97 -1.36 3.65
N ILE A 73 3.24 -1.03 3.45
CA ILE A 73 3.86 -0.94 2.14
C ILE A 73 5.20 -1.66 2.13
N VAL A 74 5.50 -2.34 1.04
CA VAL A 74 6.78 -3.00 0.76
C VAL A 74 7.21 -2.55 -0.63
N TYR A 75 8.39 -1.94 -0.71
CA TYR A 75 9.00 -1.55 -1.98
C TYR A 75 9.97 -2.65 -2.46
N THR A 76 9.91 -2.99 -3.74
CA THR A 76 10.76 -3.98 -4.42
C THR A 76 11.66 -3.34 -5.46
#